data_AF-A0A7J8HYW4-F1
#
_entry.id   AF-A0A7J8HYW4-F1
#
_cell.length_a   1.000
_cell.length_b   1.000
_cell.length_c   1.000
_cell.angle_alpha   90.00
_cell.angle_beta   90.00
_cell.angle_gamma   90.00
#
_symmetry.space_group_name_H-M   'P 1'
#
loop_
_entity.id
_entity.type
_entity.pdbx_description
1 polymer ?
#
loop_
_entity_poly.entity_id
_entity_poly.type
_entity_poly.pdbx_seq_one_letter_code
_entity_poly.pdbx_strand_id
1 'polypeptide(L)'
;MSPQGQVLSAHVSGRVVMKSYLSGMPECKFGMRYRTTKDIILPFRVIPLVREVGRTKLEVKVVIKSNFKPSLLAQKIEVRIPTPLNTSGVQVICMKGKAKYKASENAIVWKIKRMAGMKESQISAEIELLPTNDKKKWARPPISMNFEVPFAPSGLKVRYLKVFEPKLNYSDHDVIKWVRYIGRSGIYETRC
;
A
#
# COMPACT_ATOMS: atom_id res chain seq x y z
N MET A 1 24.76 25.63 -2.10
CA MET A 1 24.59 24.68 -0.99
C MET A 1 23.11 24.65 -0.65
N SER A 2 22.41 23.51 -0.77
CA SER A 2 20.99 23.46 -0.37
C SER A 2 20.89 23.49 1.17
N PRO A 3 19.99 24.28 1.78
CA PRO A 3 20.03 24.57 3.23
C PRO A 3 19.53 23.42 4.13
N GLN A 4 19.18 22.28 3.55
CA GLN A 4 18.94 21.04 4.28
C GLN A 4 19.64 19.94 3.50
N GLY A 5 20.35 19.04 4.19
CA GLY A 5 21.16 17.95 3.62
C GLY A 5 20.34 16.93 2.83
N GLN A 6 19.82 17.36 1.69
CA GLN A 6 19.06 16.56 0.76
C GLN A 6 20.05 15.70 -0.02
N VAL A 7 19.91 14.38 0.13
CA VAL A 7 20.75 13.42 -0.60
C VAL A 7 20.42 13.55 -2.08
N LEU A 8 21.37 14.05 -2.87
CA LEU A 8 21.21 14.27 -4.31
C LEU A 8 21.24 12.96 -5.12
N SER A 9 22.01 11.97 -4.65
CA SER A 9 22.03 10.60 -5.16
C SER A 9 22.59 9.65 -4.12
N ALA A 10 22.03 8.44 -4.01
CA ALA A 10 22.54 7.35 -3.20
C ALA A 10 22.63 6.08 -4.04
N HIS A 11 23.84 5.55 -4.15
CA HIS A 11 24.11 4.28 -4.82
C HIS A 11 24.75 3.31 -3.84
N VAL A 12 24.24 2.08 -3.79
CA VAL A 12 24.86 0.98 -3.07
C VAL A 12 25.38 0.00 -4.10
N SER A 13 26.70 -0.16 -4.16
CA SER A 13 27.36 -1.19 -4.97
C SER A 13 27.73 -2.35 -4.05
N GLY A 14 27.17 -3.52 -4.32
CA GLY A 14 27.49 -4.75 -3.61
C GLY A 14 27.99 -5.82 -4.58
N ARG A 15 28.87 -6.70 -4.11
CA ARG A 15 29.33 -7.88 -4.84
C ARG A 15 28.99 -9.13 -4.03
N VAL A 16 28.25 -10.06 -4.64
CA VAL A 16 28.07 -11.40 -4.08
C VAL A 16 29.09 -12.31 -4.79
N VAL A 17 29.98 -12.95 -4.02
CA VAL A 17 30.94 -13.94 -4.54
C VAL A 17 30.48 -15.30 -4.06
N MET A 18 30.21 -16.22 -4.98
CA MET A 18 29.82 -17.59 -4.66
C MET A 18 30.84 -18.56 -5.24
N LYS A 19 31.31 -19.51 -4.42
CA LYS A 19 32.09 -20.66 -4.89
C LYS A 19 31.16 -21.87 -4.87
N SER A 20 30.64 -22.26 -6.03
CA SER A 20 29.79 -23.44 -6.18
C SER A 20 30.63 -24.63 -6.64
N TYR A 21 30.51 -25.77 -5.96
CA TYR A 21 31.06 -27.06 -6.38
C TYR A 21 29.98 -27.98 -6.98
N LEU A 22 28.77 -27.44 -7.19
CA LEU A 22 27.68 -28.17 -7.80
C LEU A 22 27.93 -28.30 -9.31
N SER A 23 27.76 -29.52 -9.84
CA SER A 23 27.72 -29.78 -11.27
C SER A 23 26.32 -29.54 -11.84
N GLY A 24 26.20 -28.98 -13.05
CA GLY A 24 24.93 -28.68 -13.73
C GLY A 24 24.55 -27.19 -13.72
N MET A 25 23.30 -26.86 -14.10
CA MET A 25 22.70 -25.51 -13.96
C MET A 25 21.70 -25.48 -12.79
N PRO A 26 22.16 -25.44 -11.53
CA PRO A 26 21.27 -25.42 -10.36
C PRO A 26 20.55 -24.08 -10.23
N GLU A 27 19.28 -24.10 -9.79
CA GLU A 27 18.54 -22.89 -9.45
C GLU A 27 19.09 -22.29 -8.15
N CYS A 28 19.40 -20.98 -8.13
CA CYS A 28 19.95 -20.31 -6.96
C CYS A 28 19.09 -19.10 -6.57
N LYS A 29 18.75 -18.98 -5.27
CA LYS A 29 17.92 -17.91 -4.71
C LYS A 29 18.64 -17.23 -3.55
N PHE A 30 18.84 -15.92 -3.64
CA PHE A 30 19.47 -15.10 -2.60
C PHE A 30 18.51 -14.02 -2.10
N GLY A 31 18.58 -13.71 -0.81
CA GLY A 31 17.79 -12.66 -0.17
C GLY A 31 18.66 -11.51 0.35
N MET A 32 18.32 -10.28 -0.01
CA MET A 32 18.88 -9.06 0.59
C MET A 32 17.77 -8.31 1.32
N ARG A 33 18.06 -7.81 2.51
CA ARG A 33 17.10 -7.03 3.33
C ARG A 33 17.65 -5.64 3.58
N TYR A 34 16.80 -4.63 3.40
CA TYR A 34 17.12 -3.24 3.68
C TYR A 34 15.91 -2.52 4.32
N ARG A 35 16.16 -1.36 4.92
CA ARG A 35 15.13 -0.48 5.49
C ARG A 35 15.37 0.95 5.01
N THR A 36 14.29 1.65 4.65
CA THR A 36 14.32 3.10 4.38
C THR A 36 13.27 3.81 5.23
N THR A 37 13.55 5.07 5.56
CA THR A 37 12.66 5.96 6.31
C THR A 37 12.52 7.35 5.67
N LYS A 38 13.37 7.67 4.69
CA LYS A 38 13.39 8.96 3.99
C LYS A 38 12.83 8.81 2.58
N ASP A 39 12.22 9.89 2.07
CA ASP A 39 11.74 10.02 0.69
C ASP A 39 10.83 8.89 0.20
N ILE A 40 10.02 8.35 1.13
CA ILE A 40 9.06 7.28 0.82
C ILE A 40 7.92 7.85 -0.02
N ILE A 41 7.66 7.23 -1.16
CA ILE A 41 6.49 7.51 -1.98
C ILE A 41 5.28 6.84 -1.35
N LEU A 42 4.37 7.63 -0.80
CA LEU A 42 3.08 7.15 -0.30
C LEU A 42 2.13 6.90 -1.48
N PRO A 43 1.81 5.63 -1.83
CA PRO A 43 1.08 5.34 -3.07
C PRO A 43 -0.38 5.81 -3.04
N PHE A 44 -0.94 5.97 -1.84
CA PHE A 44 -2.30 6.44 -1.65
C PHE A 44 -2.35 7.56 -0.62
N ARG A 45 -3.30 8.46 -0.74
CA ARG A 45 -3.68 9.40 0.32
C ARG A 45 -5.11 9.12 0.68
N VAL A 46 -5.38 8.89 1.96
CA VAL A 46 -6.72 8.70 2.50
C VAL A 46 -7.18 10.00 3.13
N ILE A 47 -8.38 10.46 2.78
CA ILE A 47 -8.97 11.71 3.28
C ILE A 47 -10.34 11.35 3.87
N PRO A 48 -10.42 11.17 5.20
CA PRO A 48 -11.69 10.96 5.88
C PRO A 48 -12.41 12.28 6.14
N LEU A 49 -13.73 12.22 6.09
CA LEU A 49 -14.64 13.26 6.54
C LEU A 49 -15.76 12.57 7.33
N VAL A 50 -15.91 12.94 8.60
CA VAL A 50 -16.91 12.36 9.51
C VAL A 50 -17.79 13.49 10.03
N ARG A 51 -19.11 13.33 9.90
CA ARG A 51 -20.13 14.26 10.39
C ARG A 51 -21.09 13.52 11.31
N GLU A 52 -21.26 14.05 12.52
CA GLU A 52 -22.28 13.58 13.46
C GLU A 52 -23.62 14.25 13.15
N VAL A 53 -24.67 13.45 12.98
CA VAL A 53 -26.04 13.92 12.76
C VAL A 53 -26.86 13.55 13.99
N GLY A 54 -27.00 14.50 14.91
CA GLY A 54 -27.61 14.24 16.22
C GLY A 54 -26.82 13.21 17.03
N ARG A 55 -27.53 12.26 17.65
CA ARG A 55 -26.94 11.16 18.44
C ARG A 55 -27.16 9.77 17.83
N THR A 56 -27.88 9.69 16.72
CA THR A 56 -28.40 8.44 16.14
C THR A 56 -27.75 8.10 14.81
N LYS A 57 -26.94 9.00 14.23
CA LYS A 57 -26.39 8.81 12.90
C LYS A 57 -25.00 9.44 12.74
N LEU A 58 -24.13 8.73 12.04
CA LEU A 58 -22.85 9.20 11.54
C LEU A 58 -22.85 9.15 10.03
N GLU A 59 -22.47 10.25 9.41
CA GLU A 59 -22.17 10.29 7.99
C GLU A 59 -20.67 10.31 7.77
N VAL A 60 -20.18 9.34 7.02
CA VAL A 60 -18.76 9.14 6.77
C VAL A 60 -18.52 9.19 5.27
N LYS A 61 -17.58 10.03 4.85
CA LYS A 61 -17.07 10.08 3.48
C LYS A 61 -15.58 9.85 3.50
N VAL A 62 -15.10 8.89 2.72
CA VAL A 62 -13.67 8.60 2.60
C VAL A 62 -13.27 8.71 1.14
N VAL A 63 -12.31 9.59 0.87
CA VAL A 63 -11.71 9.75 -0.46
C VAL A 63 -10.31 9.13 -0.43
N ILE A 64 -10.02 8.26 -1.39
CA ILE A 64 -8.67 7.77 -1.65
C ILE A 64 -8.14 8.37 -2.95
N LYS A 65 -6.91 8.89 -2.91
CA LYS A 65 -6.20 9.43 -4.06
C LYS A 65 -4.95 8.60 -4.31
N SER A 66 -4.76 8.12 -5.53
CA SER A 66 -3.55 7.39 -5.94
C SER A 66 -2.46 8.37 -6.39
N ASN A 67 -1.26 8.26 -5.83
CA ASN A 67 -0.15 9.19 -6.05
C ASN A 67 1.07 8.48 -6.65
N PHE A 68 0.92 7.99 -7.88
CA PHE A 68 1.97 7.34 -8.65
C PHE A 68 1.65 7.44 -10.14
N LYS A 69 2.58 7.01 -11.00
CA LYS A 69 2.45 7.14 -12.45
C LYS A 69 1.10 6.62 -12.98
N PRO A 70 0.39 7.38 -13.84
CA PRO A 70 -0.92 6.97 -14.38
C PRO A 70 -0.93 5.63 -15.12
N SER A 71 0.20 5.24 -15.73
CA SER A 71 0.34 3.97 -16.46
C SER A 71 0.42 2.74 -15.55
N LEU A 72 0.66 2.92 -14.26
CA LEU A 72 0.73 1.81 -13.30
C LEU A 72 -0.65 1.55 -12.69
N LEU A 73 -0.91 0.29 -12.38
CA LEU A 73 -2.16 -0.15 -11.74
C LEU A 73 -1.86 -0.74 -10.37
N ALA A 74 -2.40 -0.11 -9.32
CA ALA A 74 -2.51 -0.75 -8.01
C ALA A 74 -3.58 -1.83 -8.04
N GLN A 75 -3.40 -2.87 -7.23
CA GLN A 75 -4.28 -4.03 -7.15
C GLN A 75 -4.57 -4.42 -5.70
N LYS A 76 -5.58 -5.28 -5.51
CA LYS A 76 -5.95 -5.83 -4.18
C LYS A 76 -6.16 -4.71 -3.16
N ILE A 77 -6.81 -3.63 -3.58
CA ILE A 77 -7.02 -2.46 -2.75
C ILE A 77 -8.18 -2.77 -1.80
N GLU A 78 -7.93 -2.61 -0.51
CA GLU A 78 -8.93 -2.76 0.54
C GLU A 78 -8.79 -1.59 1.50
N VAL A 79 -9.87 -0.82 1.68
CA VAL A 79 -9.96 0.25 2.68
C VAL A 79 -10.89 -0.25 3.77
N ARG A 80 -10.41 -0.22 5.02
CA ARG A 80 -11.15 -0.63 6.19
C ARG A 80 -11.48 0.59 7.03
N ILE A 81 -12.76 0.88 7.16
CA ILE A 81 -13.28 2.03 7.89
C ILE A 81 -13.94 1.49 9.16
N PRO A 82 -13.42 1.77 10.36
CA PRO A 82 -14.00 1.28 11.60
C PRO A 82 -15.36 1.95 11.87
N THR A 83 -16.27 1.21 12.50
CA THR A 83 -17.57 1.68 12.95
C THR A 83 -17.67 1.58 14.48
N PRO A 84 -18.53 2.39 15.12
CA PRO A 84 -18.81 2.25 16.55
C PRO A 84 -19.36 0.86 16.93
N LEU A 85 -19.23 0.48 18.20
CA LEU A 85 -19.78 -0.77 18.73
C LEU A 85 -21.32 -0.75 18.81
N ASN A 86 -21.92 0.44 18.94
CA ASN A 86 -23.36 0.63 19.00
C ASN A 86 -23.99 0.83 17.61
N THR A 87 -23.35 0.38 16.53
CA THR A 87 -23.90 0.47 15.17
C THR A 87 -25.07 -0.51 14.99
N SER A 88 -26.25 0.00 14.63
CA SER A 88 -27.43 -0.82 14.27
C SER A 88 -27.48 -1.20 12.80
N GLY A 89 -27.04 -0.28 11.92
CA GLY A 89 -27.18 -0.42 10.48
C GLY A 89 -26.17 0.45 9.74
N VAL A 90 -25.84 0.05 8.51
CA VAL A 90 -24.91 0.81 7.66
C VAL A 90 -25.39 0.77 6.21
N GLN A 91 -25.58 1.94 5.61
CA GLN A 91 -25.82 2.12 4.18
C GLN A 91 -24.56 2.67 3.53
N VAL A 92 -24.15 2.13 2.39
CA VAL A 92 -22.93 2.54 1.68
C VAL A 92 -23.19 2.83 0.21
N ILE A 93 -22.55 3.87 -0.30
CA ILE A 93 -22.57 4.26 -1.71
C ILE A 93 -21.12 4.42 -2.18
N CYS A 94 -20.72 3.61 -3.16
CA CYS A 94 -19.42 3.71 -3.82
C CYS A 94 -19.55 3.46 -5.32
N MET A 95 -18.94 4.32 -6.14
CA MET A 95 -18.96 4.17 -7.61
C MET A 95 -17.93 3.17 -8.14
N LYS A 96 -16.90 2.88 -7.36
CA LYS A 96 -15.81 1.96 -7.71
C LYS A 96 -15.65 0.90 -6.64
N GLY A 97 -15.48 -0.35 -7.07
CA GLY A 97 -15.32 -1.47 -6.15
C GLY A 97 -16.65 -1.91 -5.52
N LYS A 98 -16.54 -2.65 -4.42
CA LYS A 98 -17.68 -3.12 -3.62
C LYS A 98 -17.39 -2.87 -2.15
N ALA A 99 -18.35 -2.32 -1.43
CA ALA A 99 -18.26 -2.11 0.00
C ALA A 99 -19.27 -2.98 0.73
N LYS A 100 -18.88 -3.51 1.89
CA LYS A 100 -19.76 -4.27 2.77
C LYS A 100 -19.49 -3.89 4.22
N TYR A 101 -20.54 -3.70 4.99
CA TYR A 101 -20.43 -3.66 6.44
C TYR A 101 -20.24 -5.08 6.98
N LYS A 102 -19.29 -5.24 7.90
CA LYS A 102 -19.04 -6.48 8.63
C LYS A 102 -19.21 -6.23 10.13
N ALA A 103 -20.37 -6.59 10.66
CA ALA A 103 -20.72 -6.33 12.06
C ALA A 103 -19.78 -7.02 13.05
N SER A 104 -19.39 -8.28 12.79
CA SER A 104 -18.43 -9.02 13.64
C SER A 104 -17.05 -8.36 13.75
N GLU A 105 -16.72 -7.51 12.80
CA GLU A 105 -15.44 -6.81 12.67
C GLU A 105 -15.56 -5.32 13.01
N ASN A 106 -16.77 -4.82 13.31
CA ASN A 106 -17.10 -3.40 13.51
C ASN A 106 -16.45 -2.50 12.45
N ALA A 107 -16.60 -2.88 11.18
CA ALA A 107 -15.94 -2.17 10.09
C ALA A 107 -16.70 -2.28 8.76
N ILE A 108 -16.61 -1.22 7.98
CA ILE A 108 -16.92 -1.20 6.56
C ILE A 108 -15.65 -1.60 5.80
N VAL A 109 -15.76 -2.62 4.97
CA VAL A 109 -14.67 -3.11 4.12
C VAL A 109 -14.97 -2.77 2.67
N TRP A 110 -14.20 -1.85 2.10
CA TRP A 110 -14.32 -1.38 0.73
C TRP A 110 -13.20 -1.95 -0.14
N LYS A 111 -13.56 -2.80 -1.11
CA LYS A 111 -12.61 -3.51 -1.99
C LYS A 111 -12.66 -2.98 -3.42
N ILE A 112 -11.51 -2.59 -3.94
CA ILE A 112 -11.32 -2.17 -5.34
C ILE A 112 -10.30 -3.12 -5.99
N LYS A 113 -10.72 -3.79 -7.08
CA LYS A 113 -9.84 -4.77 -7.76
C LYS A 113 -8.57 -4.11 -8.29
N ARG A 114 -8.72 -2.98 -8.99
CA ARG A 114 -7.64 -2.23 -9.63
C ARG A 114 -7.91 -0.73 -9.64
N MET A 115 -6.86 0.08 -9.51
CA MET A 115 -6.91 1.54 -9.66
C MET A 115 -5.63 2.03 -10.32
N ALA A 116 -5.78 2.85 -11.37
CA ALA A 116 -4.65 3.52 -12.02
C ALA A 116 -4.12 4.68 -11.17
N GLY A 117 -2.86 5.06 -11.39
CA GLY A 117 -2.26 6.21 -10.72
C GLY A 117 -2.93 7.55 -11.09
N MET A 118 -2.78 8.55 -10.23
CA MET A 118 -3.37 9.89 -10.40
C MET A 118 -4.89 9.86 -10.57
N LYS A 119 -5.57 8.92 -9.91
CA LYS A 119 -7.02 8.80 -9.84
C LYS A 119 -7.53 8.96 -8.42
N GLU A 120 -8.77 9.42 -8.31
CA GLU A 120 -9.51 9.52 -7.06
C GLU A 120 -10.70 8.57 -7.07
N SER A 121 -11.06 8.04 -5.91
CA SER A 121 -12.34 7.38 -5.70
C SER A 121 -12.82 7.64 -4.29
N GLN A 122 -14.13 7.57 -4.11
CA GLN A 122 -14.76 7.86 -2.83
C GLN A 122 -15.80 6.82 -2.48
N ILE A 123 -16.03 6.68 -1.18
CA ILE A 123 -17.14 5.97 -0.58
C ILE A 123 -17.84 6.93 0.39
N SER A 124 -19.17 6.93 0.34
CA SER A 124 -20.03 7.55 1.34
C SER A 124 -20.72 6.45 2.12
N ALA A 125 -20.84 6.63 3.42
CA ALA A 125 -21.52 5.72 4.32
C ALA A 125 -22.38 6.49 5.31
N GLU A 126 -23.55 5.93 5.58
CA GLU A 126 -24.46 6.36 6.61
C GLU A 126 -24.56 5.24 7.63
N ILE A 127 -24.15 5.54 8.87
CA ILE A 127 -24.07 4.60 9.97
C ILE A 127 -25.13 5.00 10.98
N GLU A 128 -26.10 4.12 11.20
CA GLU A 128 -27.11 4.26 12.23
C GLU A 128 -26.57 3.75 13.57
N LEU A 129 -26.88 4.48 14.64
CA LEU A 129 -26.41 4.24 15.99
C LEU A 129 -27.58 3.98 16.93
N LEU A 130 -27.44 2.92 17.73
CA LEU A 130 -28.28 2.71 18.89
C LEU A 130 -27.94 3.73 19.98
N PRO A 131 -28.93 4.19 20.75
CA PRO A 131 -28.68 4.96 21.96
C PRO A 131 -27.70 4.21 22.87
N THR A 132 -26.72 4.91 23.42
CA THR A 132 -25.80 4.37 24.42
C THR A 132 -25.91 5.17 25.71
N ASN A 133 -25.83 4.48 26.84
CA ASN A 133 -25.75 5.11 28.16
C ASN A 133 -24.33 5.61 28.48
N ASP A 134 -23.35 5.27 27.64
CA ASP A 134 -21.97 5.70 27.81
C ASP A 134 -21.79 7.18 27.48
N LYS A 135 -21.36 7.96 28.46
CA LYS A 135 -20.94 9.36 28.27
C LYS A 135 -19.60 9.49 27.52
N LYS A 136 -18.90 8.37 27.28
CA LYS A 136 -17.59 8.36 26.62
C LYS A 136 -17.77 8.55 25.12
N LYS A 137 -17.22 9.64 24.58
CA LYS A 137 -17.13 9.84 23.13
C LYS A 137 -16.33 8.70 22.50
N TRP A 138 -16.81 8.20 21.36
CA TRP A 138 -16.14 7.13 20.63
C TRP A 138 -14.74 7.57 20.18
N ALA A 139 -13.72 6.89 20.69
CA ALA A 139 -12.34 7.07 20.24
C ALA A 139 -12.16 6.37 18.90
N ARG A 140 -12.27 7.15 17.81
CA ARG A 140 -12.27 6.67 16.43
C ARG A 140 -10.95 5.95 16.11
N PRO A 141 -10.97 4.64 15.85
CA PRO A 141 -9.77 3.94 15.38
C PRO A 141 -9.37 4.48 13.99
N PRO A 142 -8.10 4.37 13.58
CA PRO A 142 -7.68 4.83 12.27
C PRO A 142 -8.31 3.98 11.15
N ILE A 143 -8.49 4.61 9.99
CA ILE A 143 -8.80 3.91 8.74
C ILE A 143 -7.53 3.23 8.25
N SER A 144 -7.60 1.93 7.98
CA SER A 144 -6.46 1.17 7.47
C SER A 144 -6.63 0.83 5.99
N MET A 145 -5.51 0.66 5.28
CA MET A 145 -5.53 0.35 3.85
C MET A 145 -4.57 -0.78 3.49
N ASN A 146 -5.04 -1.73 2.69
CA ASN A 146 -4.21 -2.73 2.05
C ASN A 146 -4.15 -2.52 0.54
N PHE A 147 -2.98 -2.72 -0.07
CA PHE A 147 -2.78 -2.62 -1.52
C PHE A 147 -1.50 -3.31 -1.99
N GLU A 148 -1.44 -3.59 -3.29
CA GLU A 148 -0.22 -3.98 -4.01
C GLU A 148 0.04 -3.00 -5.17
N VAL A 149 1.28 -2.53 -5.32
CA VAL A 149 1.71 -1.62 -6.40
C VAL A 149 2.93 -2.17 -7.15
N PRO A 150 3.02 -1.97 -8.47
CA PRO A 150 4.09 -2.52 -9.31
C PRO A 150 5.35 -1.64 -9.31
N PHE A 151 5.71 -1.06 -8.17
CA PHE A 151 6.92 -0.25 -7.99
C PHE A 151 7.41 -0.36 -6.54
N ALA A 152 8.66 0.05 -6.28
CA ALA A 152 9.20 0.14 -4.92
C ALA A 152 8.84 1.49 -4.28
N PRO A 153 8.03 1.53 -3.19
CA PRO A 153 7.72 2.78 -2.50
C PRO A 153 8.94 3.49 -1.92
N SER A 154 10.04 2.76 -1.71
CA SER A 154 11.35 3.29 -1.32
C SER A 154 12.04 4.13 -2.40
N GLY A 155 11.53 4.13 -3.64
CA GLY A 155 12.19 4.71 -4.79
C GLY A 155 13.33 3.85 -5.37
N LEU A 156 13.62 2.68 -4.77
CA LEU A 156 14.69 1.79 -5.23
C LEU A 156 14.46 1.34 -6.68
N LYS A 157 15.53 1.46 -7.49
CA LYS A 157 15.56 0.96 -8.86
C LYS A 157 16.83 0.14 -9.08
N VAL A 158 16.67 -1.11 -9.48
CA VAL A 158 17.74 -1.93 -10.04
C VAL A 158 18.24 -1.26 -11.32
N ARG A 159 19.54 -0.97 -11.37
CA ARG A 159 20.19 -0.31 -12.52
C ARG A 159 20.85 -1.31 -13.45
N TYR A 160 21.55 -2.29 -12.88
CA TYR A 160 22.24 -3.34 -13.61
C TYR A 160 22.35 -4.58 -12.73
N LEU A 161 22.45 -5.72 -13.39
CA LEU A 161 22.91 -6.99 -12.82
C LEU A 161 23.98 -7.48 -13.80
N LYS A 162 25.23 -7.54 -13.35
CA LYS A 162 26.36 -7.99 -14.18
C LYS A 162 26.69 -9.43 -13.81
N VAL A 163 26.79 -10.29 -14.81
CA VAL A 163 27.16 -11.71 -14.70
C VAL A 163 28.54 -11.88 -15.31
N PHE A 164 29.44 -12.48 -14.54
CA PHE A 164 30.81 -12.76 -14.97
C PHE A 164 31.05 -14.26 -14.82
N GLU A 165 31.25 -14.96 -15.93
CA GLU A 165 31.59 -16.37 -15.97
C GLU A 165 32.87 -16.55 -16.80
N PRO A 166 34.05 -16.68 -16.15
CA PRO A 166 35.31 -16.77 -16.88
C PRO A 166 35.59 -18.15 -17.47
N LYS A 167 34.84 -19.21 -17.08
CA LYS A 167 35.14 -20.59 -17.49
C LYS A 167 34.26 -21.14 -18.60
N LEU A 168 33.03 -20.63 -18.75
CA LEU A 168 32.07 -21.11 -19.74
C LEU A 168 31.96 -20.11 -20.90
N ASN A 169 31.56 -20.60 -22.07
CA ASN A 169 31.43 -19.79 -23.29
C ASN A 169 30.12 -18.98 -23.33
N TYR A 170 29.85 -18.19 -22.30
CA TYR A 170 28.79 -17.18 -22.31
C TYR A 170 29.24 -15.93 -21.54
N SER A 171 28.68 -14.80 -21.95
CA SER A 171 28.98 -13.47 -21.43
C SER A 171 27.77 -12.83 -20.76
N ASP A 172 27.95 -11.64 -20.20
CA ASP A 172 26.85 -10.86 -19.61
C ASP A 172 25.70 -10.56 -20.59
N HIS A 173 26.01 -10.49 -21.89
CA HIS A 173 25.06 -10.17 -22.96
C HIS A 173 24.18 -11.36 -23.35
N ASP A 174 24.65 -12.57 -23.10
CA ASP A 174 23.93 -13.81 -23.40
C ASP A 174 22.86 -14.12 -22.32
N VAL A 175 22.89 -13.37 -21.21
CA VAL A 175 22.00 -13.59 -20.07
C VAL A 175 20.73 -12.76 -20.20
N ILE A 176 19.59 -13.45 -20.24
CA ILE A 176 18.27 -12.83 -20.15
C ILE A 176 18.00 -12.39 -18.71
N LYS A 177 17.67 -11.11 -18.51
CA LYS A 177 17.47 -10.50 -17.19
C LYS A 177 16.07 -9.92 -17.07
N TRP A 178 15.38 -10.24 -15.97
CA TRP A 178 14.06 -9.68 -15.66
C TRP A 178 14.05 -9.05 -14.28
N VAL A 179 13.28 -7.97 -14.13
CA VAL A 179 13.06 -7.31 -12.83
C VAL A 179 11.57 -7.07 -12.65
N ARG A 180 11.07 -7.39 -11.47
CA ARG A 180 9.70 -7.07 -11.06
C ARG A 180 9.72 -6.40 -9.69
N TYR A 181 8.96 -5.32 -9.56
CA TYR A 181 8.72 -4.66 -8.28
C TYR A 181 7.34 -5.03 -7.76
N ILE A 182 7.27 -5.36 -6.47
CA ILE A 182 6.03 -5.65 -5.75
C ILE A 182 6.08 -4.89 -4.44
N GLY A 183 5.47 -3.70 -4.41
CA GLY A 183 5.25 -2.94 -3.19
C GLY A 183 3.94 -3.39 -2.55
N ARG A 184 3.98 -3.83 -1.29
CA ARG A 184 2.78 -4.16 -0.52
C ARG A 184 2.65 -3.21 0.66
N SER A 185 1.42 -2.88 1.03
CA SER A 185 1.13 -2.21 2.29
C SER A 185 1.63 -3.07 3.47
N GLY A 186 2.20 -2.39 4.47
CA GLY A 186 2.33 -2.92 5.82
C GLY A 186 1.25 -2.27 6.69
N ILE A 187 1.64 -1.73 7.84
CA ILE A 187 0.78 -0.84 8.62
C ILE A 187 0.60 0.45 7.82
N TYR A 188 -0.63 0.69 7.35
CA TYR A 188 -0.98 1.87 6.55
C TYR A 188 -2.28 2.46 7.09
N GLU A 189 -2.15 3.38 8.03
CA GLU A 189 -3.24 3.88 8.85
C GLU A 189 -3.37 5.40 8.75
N THR A 190 -4.60 5.90 8.71
CA THR A 190 -4.91 7.34 8.69
C THR A 190 -5.96 7.64 9.76
N ARG A 191 -5.66 8.57 10.67
CA ARG A 191 -6.58 8.99 11.73
C ARG A 191 -7.67 9.93 11.18
N CYS A 192 -8.84 9.89 11.80
CA CYS A 192 -10.04 10.66 11.49
C CYS A 192 -10.66 11.29 12.75
#